data_AF-A0A9X3ZMF6-F1
#
_entry.id   AF-A0A9X3ZMF6-F1
#
_cell.length_a   1.000
_cell.length_b   1.000
_cell.length_c   1.000
_cell.angle_alpha   90.00
_cell.angle_beta   90.00
_cell.angle_gamma   90.00
#
_symmetry.space_group_name_H-M   'P 1'
#
loop_
_entity.id
_entity.type
_entity.pdbx_description
1 polymer ?
#
loop_
_entity_poly.entity_id
_entity_poly.type
_entity_poly.pdbx_seq_one_letter_code
_entity_poly.pdbx_strand_id
1 'polypeptide(L)' 'MIYTADELKQKIKALDEKIENAQSQVSFNGRSVSFQISELSKQRDRYQAMLEQLLAETGQRSKKHRIKFARFV' A
#
# COMPACT_ATOMS: atom_id res chain seq x y z
N MET A 1 -11.58 15.02 9.46
CA MET A 1 -10.77 13.90 8.93
C MET A 1 -10.31 13.06 10.11
N ILE A 2 -10.46 11.73 10.04
CA ILE A 2 -10.15 10.82 11.18
C ILE A 2 -8.65 10.52 11.27
N TYR A 3 -7.87 10.77 10.20
CA TYR A 3 -6.43 10.51 10.15
C TYR A 3 -5.66 11.72 9.64
N THR A 4 -4.48 11.96 10.21
CA THR A 4 -3.53 12.98 9.75
C THR A 4 -2.68 12.45 8.58
N ALA A 5 -2.02 13.35 7.84
CA ALA A 5 -1.17 12.97 6.71
C ALA A 5 -0.01 12.04 7.14
N ASP A 6 0.56 12.25 8.33
CA ASP A 6 1.65 11.41 8.84
C ASP A 6 1.16 10.04 9.32
N GLU A 7 -0.03 9.97 9.92
CA GLU A 7 -0.67 8.68 10.24
C GLU A 7 -0.98 7.87 8.97
N LEU A 8 -1.44 8.54 7.91
CA LEU A 8 -1.66 7.88 6.62
C LEU A 8 -0.36 7.36 6.00
N LYS A 9 0.73 8.14 6.08
CA LYS A 9 2.06 7.67 5.63
C LYS A 9 2.55 6.47 6.44
N GLN A 10 2.40 6.50 7.77
CA GLN A 10 2.78 5.37 8.62
C GLN A 10 1.94 4.12 8.30
N LYS A 11 0.64 4.27 8.08
CA LYS A 11 -0.24 3.17 7.67
C LYS A 11 0.13 2.60 6.30
N ILE A 12 0.45 3.45 5.33
CA ILE A 12 0.93 3.02 4.00
C ILE A 12 2.24 2.24 4.16
N LYS A 13 3.19 2.75 4.94
CA LYS A 13 4.47 2.05 5.18
C LYS A 13 4.27 0.68 5.82
N ALA A 14 3.40 0.59 6.84
CA ALA A 14 3.09 -0.69 7.49
C ALA A 14 2.37 -1.67 6.54
N LEU A 15 1.58 -1.17 5.59
CA LEU A 15 0.97 -2.01 4.55
C LEU A 15 1.98 -2.46 3.50
N ASP A 16 2.90 -1.58 3.09
CA ASP A 16 3.98 -1.90 2.16
C ASP A 16 4.87 -3.01 2.75
N GLU A 17 5.26 -2.92 4.03
CA GLU A 17 6.03 -3.97 4.74
C GLU A 17 5.24 -5.30 4.82
N LYS A 18 3.92 -5.26 5.05
CA LYS A 18 3.07 -6.46 5.04
C LYS A 18 2.97 -7.09 3.65
N ILE A 19 2.90 -6.30 2.60
CA ILE A 19 2.90 -6.78 1.21
C ILE A 19 4.23 -7.45 0.88
N GLU A 20 5.35 -6.85 1.27
CA GLU A 20 6.69 -7.41 1.03
C GLU A 20 6.91 -8.73 1.78
N ASN A 21 6.45 -8.81 3.02
CA ASN A 21 6.46 -10.05 3.80
C ASN A 21 5.55 -11.13 3.17
N ALA A 22 4.35 -10.77 2.74
CA ALA A 22 3.44 -11.68 2.05
C ALA A 22 4.02 -12.15 0.71
N GLN A 23 4.67 -11.27 -0.06
CA GLN A 23 5.37 -11.61 -1.30
C GLN A 23 6.53 -12.59 -1.05
N SER A 24 7.27 -12.41 0.04
CA SER A 24 8.32 -13.35 0.44
C SER A 24 7.75 -14.74 0.75
N GLN A 25 6.52 -14.82 1.28
CA GLN A 25 5.80 -16.09 1.48
C GLN A 25 5.25 -16.72 0.19
N VAL A 26 5.07 -15.96 -0.90
CA VAL A 26 4.63 -16.50 -2.22
C VAL A 26 5.62 -17.51 -2.78
N SER A 27 6.90 -17.43 -2.39
CA SER A 27 7.91 -18.44 -2.74
C SER A 27 7.53 -19.86 -2.30
N PHE A 28 6.56 -20.03 -1.38
CA PHE A 28 6.17 -21.30 -0.81
C PHE A 28 4.69 -21.69 -1.04
N ASN A 29 3.71 -20.76 -1.06
CA ASN A 29 2.26 -21.07 -1.03
C ASN A 29 1.41 -20.26 -2.05
N GLY A 30 1.40 -20.68 -3.32
CA GLY A 30 0.97 -19.87 -4.49
C GLY A 30 -0.51 -19.50 -4.73
N ARG A 31 -1.47 -19.63 -3.79
CA ARG A 31 -2.89 -19.21 -4.03
C ARG A 31 -3.54 -18.33 -2.96
N SER A 32 -3.58 -18.75 -1.69
CA SER A 32 -4.20 -17.94 -0.62
C SER A 32 -3.48 -16.60 -0.40
N VAL A 33 -2.18 -16.58 -0.68
CA VAL A 33 -1.31 -15.41 -0.52
C VAL A 33 -1.53 -14.37 -1.64
N SER A 34 -1.96 -14.76 -2.85
CA SER A 34 -2.25 -13.80 -3.92
C SER A 34 -3.50 -12.97 -3.62
N PHE A 35 -4.53 -13.60 -3.04
CA PHE A 35 -5.73 -12.91 -2.56
C PHE A 35 -5.37 -11.95 -1.41
N GLN A 36 -4.54 -12.40 -0.47
CA GLN A 36 -4.09 -11.56 0.65
C GLN A 36 -3.27 -10.33 0.18
N ILE A 37 -2.34 -10.51 -0.77
CA ILE A 37 -1.59 -9.40 -1.37
C ILE A 37 -2.53 -8.45 -2.11
N SER A 38 -3.53 -8.97 -2.83
CA SER A 38 -4.51 -8.14 -3.53
C SER A 38 -5.33 -7.29 -2.56
N GLU A 39 -5.81 -7.86 -1.46
CA GLU A 39 -6.57 -7.12 -0.45
C GLU A 39 -5.72 -6.06 0.27
N LEU A 40 -4.47 -6.41 0.64
CA LEU A 40 -3.53 -5.45 1.22
C LEU A 40 -3.22 -4.29 0.25
N SER A 41 -3.03 -4.60 -1.04
CA SER A 41 -2.79 -3.59 -2.07
C SER A 41 -3.99 -2.65 -2.24
N LYS A 42 -5.22 -3.18 -2.25
CA LYS A 42 -6.44 -2.36 -2.29
C LYS A 42 -6.57 -1.44 -1.07
N GLN A 43 -6.20 -1.90 0.13
CA GLN A 43 -6.20 -1.06 1.32
C GLN A 43 -5.15 0.05 1.23
N ARG A 44 -3.97 -0.29 0.73
CA ARG A 44 -2.85 0.65 0.52
C ARG A 44 -3.23 1.74 -0.49
N ASP A 45 -3.87 1.37 -1.60
CA ASP A 45 -4.33 2.32 -2.61
C ASP A 45 -5.42 3.28 -2.07
N ARG A 46 -6.32 2.80 -1.20
CA ARG A 46 -7.31 3.66 -0.53
C ARG A 46 -6.64 4.69 0.38
N TYR A 47 -5.69 4.28 1.20
CA TYR A 47 -4.96 5.22 2.06
C TYR A 47 -4.10 6.19 1.27
N GLN A 48 -3.52 5.74 0.15
CA GLN A 48 -2.79 6.62 -0.74
C GLN A 48 -3.69 7.66 -1.41
N ALA A 49 -4.90 7.28 -1.83
CA ALA A 49 -5.87 8.22 -2.37
C ALA A 49 -6.33 9.25 -1.32
N MET A 50 -6.56 8.81 -0.08
CA MET A 50 -6.87 9.71 1.04
C MET A 50 -5.71 10.67 1.33
N LEU A 51 -4.46 10.20 1.28
CA LEU A 51 -3.28 11.05 1.45
C LEU A 51 -3.14 12.05 0.28
N GLU A 52 -3.40 11.62 -0.95
CA GLU A 52 -3.36 12.48 -2.13
C GLU A 52 -4.44 13.57 -2.06
N GLN A 53 -5.64 13.26 -1.58
CA GLN A 53 -6.71 14.24 -1.32
C GLN A 53 -6.31 15.24 -0.23
N LEU A 54 -5.79 14.77 0.90
CA LEU A 54 -5.28 15.62 1.99
C LEU A 54 -4.17 16.57 1.54
N LEU A 55 -3.27 16.07 0.70
CA LEU A 55 -2.17 16.86 0.16
C LEU A 55 -2.66 17.84 -0.91
N ALA A 56 -3.61 17.44 -1.75
CA ALA A 56 -4.25 18.34 -2.72
C ALA A 56 -5.00 19.48 -2.02
N GLU A 57 -5.73 19.21 -0.94
CA GLU A 57 -6.41 20.22 -0.12
C GLU A 57 -5.43 21.19 0.55
N THR A 58 -4.24 20.71 0.92
CA THR A 58 -3.18 21.52 1.53
C THR A 58 -2.19 22.14 0.53
N GLY A 59 -2.42 21.95 -0.78
CA GLY A 59 -1.57 22.46 -1.86
C GLY A 59 -0.19 21.77 -1.98
N GLN A 60 0.04 20.68 -1.26
CA GLN A 60 1.27 19.91 -1.29
C GLN A 60 1.16 18.74 -2.30
N ARG A 61 2.21 18.46 -3.08
CA ARG A 61 2.25 17.29 -3.99
C ARG A 61 2.98 16.13 -3.31
N SER A 62 2.36 14.96 -3.13
CA SER A 62 3.12 13.74 -2.79
C SER A 62 3.77 13.12 -4.01
N LYS A 63 4.99 12.60 -3.83
CA LYS A 63 5.59 11.64 -4.74
C LYS A 63 4.83 10.32 -4.64
N LYS A 64 4.26 9.84 -5.75
CA LYS A 64 3.69 8.49 -5.85
C LYS A 64 4.82 7.45 -5.81
N HIS A 65 4.88 6.67 -4.74
CA HIS A 65 5.75 5.50 -4.68
C HIS A 65 5.05 4.34 -5.39
N ARG A 66 5.65 3.83 -6.48
CA ARG A 66 5.15 2.64 -7.21
C ARG A 66 5.85 1.40 -6.66
N ILE A 67 5.10 0.51 -6.03
CA ILE A 67 5.59 -0.84 -5.71
C ILE A 67 5.60 -1.65 -7.01
N LYS A 68 6.76 -2.18 -7.39
CA LYS A 68 6.89 -3.09 -8.53
C LYS A 68 6.53 -4.50 -8.05
N PHE A 69 5.40 -5.02 -8.49
CA PHE A 69 5.07 -6.43 -8.28
C PHE A 69 5.94 -7.30 -9.20
N ALA A 70 6.64 -8.29 -8.64
CA ALA A 70 7.29 -9.32 -9.44
C ALA A 70 6.18 -10.13 -10.15
N ARG A 71 6.20 -10.12 -11.48
CA ARG A 71 5.30 -10.93 -12.29
C ARG A 71 5.82 -12.36 -12.23
N PHE A 72 5.19 -13.21 -11.42
CA PHE A 72 5.46 -14.65 -11.44
C PHE A 72 4.91 -15.21 -12.76
N VAL A 73 5.81 -15.71 -13.62
CA VAL A 73 5.52 -16.46 -14.86
C VAL A 73 5.71 -17.93 -14.57
#